data_AF-A0A7S3HQN1-F1
#
_entry.id   AF-A0A7S3HQN1-F1
#
_cell.length_a   1.000
_cell.length_b   1.000
_cell.length_c   1.000
_cell.angle_alpha   90.00
_cell.angle_beta   90.00
_cell.angle_gamma   90.00
#
_symmetry.space_group_name_H-M   'P 1'
#
loop_
_entity.id
_entity.type
_entity.pdbx_description
1 polymer ?
#
loop_
_entity_poly.entity_id
_entity_poly.type
_entity_poly.pdbx_seq_one_letter_code
_entity_poly.pdbx_strand_id
1 'polypeptide(L)'
;MSDPLSLLRKVTSTGAQVVSVNGNYVLGPVQLPESTSTAFKRTILGNAYYYTLKDIVVFLANADLADGDYRKKVLEMRVTAVVGQDRQPLKNYLNGSIDTCPQIDHQVAASFQVPIPAQSNADTAEPTMSVEKMQEQREKFTAQMEKALQKTKTADTAQDALGSLKQMKRKSQQAFGGDADEEVVDKQFLAADQKILAKLRADELPAHTRSTVLNAASTDFSVVLKLFNDKVLKPMQALAAVPVKSSHPAPPVAPGSGRKPAAAAPAPAGV
;
A
#
# COMPACT_ATOMS: atom_id res chain seq x y z
N MET A 1 -15.01 22.68 -18.68
CA MET A 1 -13.62 22.20 -18.44
C MET A 1 -13.71 20.71 -18.18
N SER A 2 -12.82 19.90 -18.75
CA SER A 2 -12.90 18.43 -18.66
C SER A 2 -11.88 17.93 -17.66
N ASP A 3 -12.31 17.08 -16.74
CA ASP A 3 -11.45 16.41 -15.77
C ASP A 3 -10.50 15.40 -16.46
N PRO A 4 -9.43 14.94 -15.77
CA PRO A 4 -8.43 14.05 -16.35
C PRO A 4 -9.01 12.74 -16.88
N LEU A 5 -10.04 12.20 -16.21
CA LEU A 5 -10.67 10.93 -16.57
C LEU A 5 -11.54 11.10 -17.83
N SER A 6 -12.30 12.20 -17.91
CA SER A 6 -13.09 12.53 -19.11
C SER A 6 -12.21 12.88 -20.31
N LEU A 7 -11.07 13.54 -20.09
CA LEU A 7 -10.07 13.76 -21.13
C LEU A 7 -9.51 12.43 -21.64
N LEU A 8 -9.17 11.51 -20.73
CA LEU A 8 -8.70 10.18 -21.09
C LEU A 8 -9.77 9.40 -21.89
N ARG A 9 -11.03 9.43 -21.44
CA ARG A 9 -12.16 8.81 -22.16
C ARG A 9 -12.26 9.33 -23.59
N LYS A 10 -12.16 10.65 -23.82
CA LYS A 10 -12.21 11.24 -25.18
C LYS A 10 -11.10 10.72 -26.08
N VAL A 11 -9.89 10.59 -25.54
CA VAL A 11 -8.72 10.08 -26.30
C VAL A 11 -8.92 8.61 -26.63
N THR A 12 -9.31 7.80 -25.64
CA THR A 12 -9.54 6.36 -25.80
C THR A 12 -10.72 6.06 -26.73
N SER A 13 -11.84 6.80 -26.62
CA SER A 13 -13.00 6.64 -27.49
C SER A 13 -12.73 6.99 -28.95
N THR A 14 -11.75 7.87 -29.19
CA THR A 14 -11.29 8.23 -30.54
C THR A 14 -10.30 7.19 -31.11
N GLY A 15 -9.85 6.23 -30.29
CA GLY A 15 -8.83 5.25 -30.68
C GLY A 15 -7.40 5.82 -30.70
N ALA A 16 -7.20 7.02 -30.17
CA ALA A 16 -5.87 7.62 -30.07
C ALA A 16 -5.10 7.02 -28.90
N GLN A 17 -3.80 6.81 -29.08
CA GLN A 17 -2.94 6.31 -28.00
C GLN A 17 -2.50 7.44 -27.08
N VAL A 18 -2.44 7.15 -25.78
CA VAL A 18 -1.94 8.07 -24.76
C VAL A 18 -0.41 8.02 -24.77
N VAL A 19 0.22 9.16 -25.04
CA VAL A 19 1.69 9.28 -25.08
C VAL A 19 2.19 9.80 -23.73
N SER A 20 3.17 9.13 -23.12
CA SER A 20 3.93 9.67 -21.98
C SER A 20 5.15 10.42 -22.49
N VAL A 21 5.30 11.68 -22.06
CA VAL A 21 6.43 12.56 -22.38
C VAL A 21 6.96 13.11 -21.05
N ASN A 22 8.20 12.77 -20.70
CA ASN A 22 8.89 13.27 -19.51
C ASN A 22 8.11 13.15 -18.19
N GLY A 23 7.35 12.07 -17.99
CA GLY A 23 6.55 11.86 -16.77
C GLY A 23 5.21 12.63 -16.76
N ASN A 24 4.79 13.13 -17.91
CA ASN A 24 3.45 13.69 -18.15
C ASN A 24 2.74 12.91 -19.25
N TYR A 25 1.44 12.72 -19.12
CA TYR A 25 0.60 12.18 -20.20
C TYR A 25 0.01 13.31 -21.04
N VAL A 26 0.14 13.16 -22.35
CA VAL A 26 -0.46 14.06 -23.34
C VAL A 26 -1.85 13.54 -23.70
N LEU A 27 -2.88 14.27 -23.29
CA LEU A 27 -4.29 13.96 -23.54
C LEU A 27 -4.89 15.02 -24.48
N GLY A 28 -4.62 14.85 -25.79
CA GLY A 28 -5.01 15.82 -26.80
C GLY A 28 -4.24 17.15 -26.62
N PRO A 29 -4.92 18.29 -26.38
CA PRO A 29 -4.25 19.58 -26.19
C PRO A 29 -3.70 19.83 -24.77
N VAL A 30 -3.98 18.93 -23.82
CA VAL A 30 -3.62 19.10 -22.41
C VAL A 30 -2.53 18.10 -22.02
N GLN A 31 -1.54 18.56 -21.26
CA GLN A 31 -0.54 17.70 -20.62
C GLN A 31 -0.82 17.63 -19.13
N LEU A 32 -0.89 16.43 -18.58
CA LEU A 32 -1.14 16.20 -17.16
C LEU A 32 -0.05 15.31 -16.55
N PRO A 33 0.42 15.60 -15.32
CA PRO A 33 1.34 14.72 -14.61
C PRO A 33 0.78 13.31 -14.42
N GLU A 34 1.64 12.29 -14.49
CA GLU A 34 1.28 10.89 -14.23
C GLU A 34 0.66 10.69 -12.83
N SER A 35 1.09 11.48 -11.85
CA SER A 35 0.63 11.46 -10.45
C SER A 35 -0.73 12.12 -10.22
N THR A 36 -1.34 12.70 -11.26
CA THR A 36 -2.62 13.41 -11.14
C THR A 36 -3.72 12.47 -10.69
N SER A 37 -4.36 12.79 -9.56
CA SER A 37 -5.53 12.07 -9.09
C SER A 37 -6.72 12.28 -10.03
N THR A 38 -7.42 11.19 -10.36
CA THR A 38 -8.62 11.23 -11.19
C THR A 38 -9.89 11.33 -10.33
N ALA A 39 -11.04 11.48 -10.98
CA ALA A 39 -12.34 11.46 -10.31
C ALA A 39 -12.88 10.04 -10.03
N PHE A 40 -12.14 8.97 -10.39
CA PHE A 40 -12.59 7.60 -10.17
C PHE A 40 -12.20 7.09 -8.79
N LYS A 41 -13.20 6.84 -7.94
CA LYS A 41 -13.04 6.32 -6.59
C LYS A 41 -12.79 4.82 -6.59
N ARG A 42 -11.87 4.40 -5.73
CA ARG A 42 -11.56 3.00 -5.48
C ARG A 42 -12.60 2.36 -4.57
N THR A 43 -13.10 1.18 -4.96
CA THR A 43 -14.04 0.39 -4.14
C THR A 43 -13.29 -0.39 -3.07
N ILE A 44 -12.81 0.30 -2.03
CA ILE A 44 -12.27 -0.31 -0.81
C ILE A 44 -12.96 0.32 0.40
N LEU A 45 -13.30 -0.51 1.40
CA LEU A 45 -13.94 -0.05 2.63
C LEU A 45 -13.01 0.89 3.42
N GLY A 46 -13.51 2.08 3.76
CA GLY A 46 -12.94 2.93 4.82
C GLY A 46 -12.58 4.35 4.40
N ASN A 47 -11.97 4.57 3.22
CA ASN A 47 -11.45 5.88 2.80
C ASN A 47 -11.68 6.15 1.31
N ALA A 48 -11.97 7.41 0.95
CA ALA A 48 -12.11 7.86 -0.43
C ALA A 48 -10.73 8.01 -1.10
N TYR A 49 -10.19 6.90 -1.58
CA TYR A 49 -9.02 6.89 -2.44
C TYR A 49 -9.44 6.97 -3.90
N TYR A 50 -8.73 7.79 -4.66
CA TYR A 50 -8.92 7.95 -6.08
C TYR A 50 -7.74 7.34 -6.83
N TYR A 51 -8.01 6.77 -8.00
CA TYR A 51 -6.95 6.29 -8.87
C TYR A 51 -6.21 7.47 -9.49
N THR A 52 -4.90 7.34 -9.65
CA THR A 52 -4.09 8.29 -10.41
C THR A 52 -4.22 8.01 -11.91
N LEU A 53 -3.84 9.00 -12.72
CA LEU A 53 -3.86 8.87 -14.18
C LEU A 53 -2.97 7.71 -14.64
N LYS A 54 -1.80 7.55 -14.01
CA LYS A 54 -0.90 6.42 -14.24
C LYS A 54 -1.55 5.07 -13.97
N ASP A 55 -2.29 4.93 -12.86
CA ASP A 55 -2.99 3.67 -12.52
C ASP A 55 -3.96 3.25 -13.62
N ILE A 56 -4.70 4.22 -14.16
CA ILE A 56 -5.73 3.97 -15.17
C ILE A 56 -5.12 3.70 -16.55
N VAL A 57 -4.07 4.42 -16.94
CA VAL A 57 -3.37 4.20 -18.22
C VAL A 57 -2.71 2.82 -18.24
N VAL A 58 -2.06 2.43 -17.14
CA VAL A 58 -1.48 1.09 -16.97
C VAL A 58 -2.55 0.00 -17.05
N PHE A 59 -3.71 0.24 -16.42
CA PHE A 59 -4.84 -0.66 -16.52
C PHE A 59 -5.32 -0.80 -17.97
N LEU A 60 -5.51 0.30 -18.69
CA LEU A 60 -5.97 0.29 -20.08
C LEU A 60 -5.01 -0.49 -20.99
N ALA A 61 -3.70 -0.27 -20.86
CA ALA A 61 -2.68 -0.95 -21.65
C ALA A 61 -2.59 -2.47 -21.38
N ASN A 62 -3.11 -2.92 -20.24
CA ASN A 62 -3.04 -4.31 -19.79
C ASN A 62 -4.43 -4.90 -19.47
N ALA A 63 -5.49 -4.31 -20.03
CA ALA A 63 -6.87 -4.63 -19.69
C ALA A 63 -7.32 -6.03 -20.16
N ASP A 64 -6.55 -6.65 -21.06
CA ASP A 64 -6.85 -7.97 -21.63
C ASP A 64 -6.03 -9.10 -20.97
N LEU A 65 -5.11 -8.75 -20.06
CA LEU A 65 -4.36 -9.75 -19.29
C LEU A 65 -5.21 -10.37 -18.19
N ALA A 66 -4.90 -11.63 -17.87
CA ALA A 66 -5.46 -12.30 -16.70
C ALA A 66 -5.08 -11.57 -15.40
N ASP A 67 -5.96 -11.63 -14.39
CA ASP A 67 -5.81 -10.91 -13.12
C ASP A 67 -4.46 -11.11 -12.43
N GLY A 68 -3.92 -12.33 -12.48
CA GLY A 68 -2.63 -12.67 -11.88
C GLY A 68 -1.47 -11.97 -12.58
N ASP A 69 -1.47 -11.95 -13.90
CA ASP A 69 -0.38 -11.37 -14.70
C ASP A 69 -0.45 -9.84 -14.71
N TYR A 70 -1.66 -9.28 -14.75
CA TYR A 70 -1.88 -7.84 -14.54
C TYR A 70 -1.29 -7.38 -13.21
N ARG A 71 -1.55 -8.08 -12.10
CA ARG A 71 -1.02 -7.73 -10.77
C ARG A 71 0.51 -7.74 -10.74
N LYS A 72 1.15 -8.71 -11.40
CA LYS A 72 2.62 -8.76 -11.51
C LYS A 72 3.17 -7.54 -12.24
N LYS A 73 2.60 -7.17 -13.40
CA LYS A 73 3.01 -5.97 -14.16
C LYS A 73 2.82 -4.67 -13.38
N VAL A 74 1.70 -4.56 -12.66
CA VAL A 74 1.43 -3.37 -11.84
C VAL A 74 2.46 -3.24 -10.71
N LEU A 75 2.87 -4.36 -10.10
CA LEU A 75 3.90 -4.38 -9.08
C LEU A 75 5.27 -3.96 -9.64
N GLU A 76 5.61 -4.44 -10.83
CA GLU A 76 6.83 -4.07 -11.55
C GLU A 76 6.90 -2.57 -11.85
N MET A 77 5.78 -1.99 -12.32
CA MET A 77 5.69 -0.56 -12.62
C MET A 77 5.51 0.34 -11.40
N ARG A 78 5.37 -0.24 -10.19
CA ARG A 78 5.13 0.47 -8.92
C ARG A 78 3.88 1.34 -8.95
N VAL A 79 2.79 0.79 -9.46
CA VAL A 79 1.51 1.47 -9.65
C VAL A 79 0.44 0.83 -8.76
N THR A 80 -0.66 1.52 -8.47
CA THR A 80 -1.77 0.95 -7.70
C THR A 80 -2.65 0.09 -8.59
N ALA A 81 -2.85 -1.17 -8.21
CA ALA A 81 -3.70 -2.07 -8.98
C ALA A 81 -5.19 -1.69 -8.90
N VAL A 82 -5.84 -1.65 -10.06
CA VAL A 82 -7.30 -1.51 -10.15
C VAL A 82 -7.97 -2.75 -9.56
N VAL A 83 -8.89 -2.51 -8.62
CA VAL A 83 -9.60 -3.56 -7.89
C VAL A 83 -10.50 -4.30 -8.87
N GLY A 84 -10.63 -5.63 -8.73
CA GLY A 84 -11.39 -6.44 -9.68
C GLY A 84 -12.81 -5.95 -9.94
N GLN A 85 -13.50 -5.47 -8.90
CA GLN A 85 -14.84 -4.88 -9.00
C GLN A 85 -14.89 -3.59 -9.84
N ASP A 86 -13.80 -2.83 -9.88
CA ASP A 86 -13.71 -1.55 -10.58
C ASP A 86 -13.30 -1.70 -12.05
N ARG A 87 -12.71 -2.85 -12.43
CA ARG A 87 -12.13 -3.04 -13.77
C ARG A 87 -13.14 -2.97 -14.90
N GLN A 88 -14.24 -3.72 -14.78
CA GLN A 88 -15.30 -3.74 -15.79
C GLN A 88 -15.99 -2.38 -15.96
N PRO A 89 -16.50 -1.72 -14.89
CA PRO A 89 -17.11 -0.40 -15.04
C PRO A 89 -16.12 0.64 -15.55
N LEU A 90 -14.85 0.60 -15.13
CA LEU A 90 -13.83 1.51 -15.64
C LEU A 90 -13.55 1.30 -17.14
N LYS A 91 -13.42 0.05 -17.58
CA LYS A 91 -13.20 -0.29 -19.01
C LYS A 91 -14.38 0.18 -19.87
N ASN A 92 -15.60 -0.10 -19.43
CA ASN A 92 -16.81 0.31 -20.15
C ASN A 92 -16.93 1.84 -20.25
N TYR A 93 -16.57 2.56 -19.19
CA TYR A 93 -16.59 4.01 -19.19
C TYR A 93 -15.55 4.60 -20.17
N LEU A 94 -14.29 4.13 -20.10
CA LEU A 94 -13.21 4.63 -20.94
C LEU A 94 -13.43 4.33 -22.44
N ASN A 95 -14.05 3.19 -22.75
CA ASN A 95 -14.43 2.84 -24.12
C ASN A 95 -15.69 3.60 -24.60
N GLY A 96 -16.37 4.32 -23.72
CA GLY A 96 -17.59 5.07 -24.05
C GLY A 96 -18.86 4.24 -24.12
N SER A 97 -18.85 2.98 -23.66
CA SER A 97 -20.05 2.14 -23.58
C SER A 97 -21.04 2.61 -22.51
N ILE A 98 -20.55 3.30 -21.48
CA ILE A 98 -21.37 3.92 -20.42
C ILE A 98 -20.92 5.37 -20.19
N ASP A 99 -21.90 6.23 -19.88
CA ASP A 99 -21.65 7.66 -19.69
C ASP A 99 -21.28 8.05 -18.27
N THR A 100 -21.64 7.24 -17.29
CA THR A 100 -21.37 7.50 -15.87
C THR A 100 -21.28 6.20 -15.07
N CYS A 101 -20.56 6.25 -13.96
CA CYS A 101 -20.40 5.14 -13.02
C CYS A 101 -20.62 5.64 -11.58
N PRO A 102 -21.12 4.80 -10.66
CA PRO A 102 -21.26 5.16 -9.25
C PRO A 102 -19.92 5.51 -8.57
N GLN A 103 -18.81 4.98 -9.09
CA GLN A 103 -17.46 5.28 -8.61
C GLN A 103 -16.95 6.66 -9.04
N ILE A 104 -17.58 7.33 -10.01
CA ILE A 104 -17.13 8.65 -10.48
C ILE A 104 -17.68 9.72 -9.55
N ASP A 105 -16.78 10.44 -8.88
CA ASP A 105 -17.14 11.60 -8.08
C ASP A 105 -17.17 12.86 -8.97
N HIS A 106 -18.38 13.27 -9.33
CA HIS A 106 -18.62 14.47 -10.14
C HIS A 106 -18.18 15.77 -9.45
N GLN A 107 -18.12 15.82 -8.12
CA GLN A 107 -17.63 16.99 -7.39
C GLN A 107 -16.12 17.15 -7.57
N VAL A 108 -15.38 16.05 -7.47
CA VAL A 108 -13.94 16.02 -7.72
C VAL A 108 -13.66 16.35 -9.19
N ALA A 109 -14.43 15.78 -10.12
CA ALA A 109 -14.32 16.10 -11.54
C ALA A 109 -14.54 17.61 -11.82
N ALA A 110 -15.55 18.23 -11.20
CA ALA A 110 -15.85 19.65 -11.38
C ALA A 110 -14.82 20.59 -10.73
N SER A 111 -14.20 20.16 -9.63
CA SER A 111 -13.16 20.92 -8.93
C SER A 111 -11.81 20.93 -9.64
N PHE A 112 -11.61 20.06 -10.62
CA PHE A 112 -10.35 19.95 -11.33
C PHE A 112 -10.12 21.17 -12.22
N GLN A 113 -9.14 21.99 -11.84
CA GLN A 113 -8.63 23.06 -12.67
C GLN A 113 -7.46 22.53 -13.50
N VAL A 114 -7.69 22.39 -14.81
CA VAL A 114 -6.62 22.08 -15.77
C VAL A 114 -5.58 23.20 -15.68
N PRO A 115 -4.29 22.91 -15.39
CA PRO A 115 -3.24 23.91 -15.51
C PRO A 115 -3.25 24.39 -16.96
N ILE A 116 -3.52 25.67 -17.17
CA ILE A 116 -3.42 26.28 -18.50
C ILE A 116 -1.99 26.02 -18.97
N PRO A 117 -1.77 25.36 -20.14
CA PRO A 117 -0.42 25.21 -20.65
C PRO A 117 0.13 26.62 -20.84
N ALA A 118 1.26 26.92 -20.18
CA ALA A 118 2.03 28.11 -20.44
C ALA A 118 2.41 28.07 -21.93
N GLN A 119 1.61 28.74 -22.76
CA GLN A 119 2.08 29.15 -24.06
C GLN A 119 3.30 30.02 -23.78
N SER A 120 4.44 29.55 -24.25
CA SER A 120 5.68 30.28 -24.28
C SER A 120 5.50 31.52 -25.17
N ASN A 121 4.90 32.57 -24.63
CA ASN A 121 5.01 33.91 -25.18
C ASN A 121 6.16 34.57 -24.44
N ALA A 122 7.31 34.56 -25.11
CA ALA A 122 8.31 35.59 -24.91
C ALA A 122 7.64 36.93 -25.21
N ASP A 123 7.28 37.69 -24.17
CA ASP A 123 7.66 39.10 -24.04
C ASP A 123 7.15 39.69 -22.71
N THR A 124 8.11 40.22 -21.94
CA THR A 124 8.02 41.45 -21.13
C THR A 124 6.83 41.63 -20.17
N ALA A 125 7.06 41.36 -18.88
CA ALA A 125 6.91 42.32 -17.76
C ALA A 125 6.92 41.59 -16.40
N GLU A 126 8.07 41.58 -15.74
CA GLU A 126 8.18 41.24 -14.32
C GLU A 126 7.43 42.28 -13.47
N PRO A 127 6.59 41.90 -12.48
CA PRO A 127 6.38 42.74 -11.33
C PRO A 127 7.52 42.40 -10.35
N THR A 128 8.62 43.15 -10.44
CA THR A 128 9.66 43.17 -9.41
C THR A 128 9.07 43.73 -8.12
N MET A 129 8.45 42.86 -7.33
CA MET A 129 8.17 43.16 -5.92
C MET A 129 9.51 43.18 -5.19
N SER A 130 9.91 44.36 -4.74
CA SER A 130 11.20 44.62 -4.12
C SER A 130 11.52 43.61 -3.01
N VAL A 131 12.71 43.02 -3.09
CA VAL A 131 13.26 42.01 -2.16
C VAL A 131 13.12 42.44 -0.69
N GLU A 132 13.21 43.74 -0.45
CA GLU A 132 13.10 44.38 0.86
C GLU A 132 11.70 44.22 1.50
N LYS A 133 10.62 44.30 0.71
CA LYS A 133 9.24 44.09 1.21
C LYS A 133 8.93 42.62 1.49
N MET A 134 9.57 41.71 0.77
CA MET A 134 9.45 40.27 0.98
C MET A 134 10.17 39.83 2.27
N GLN A 135 11.31 40.46 2.57
CA GLN A 135 12.09 40.20 3.76
C GLN A 135 11.42 40.73 5.02
N GLU A 136 10.84 41.95 4.99
CA GLU A 136 10.02 42.45 6.08
C GLU A 136 8.78 41.59 6.35
N GLN A 137 8.12 41.08 5.29
CA GLN A 137 6.99 40.17 5.45
C GLN A 137 7.41 38.83 6.07
N ARG A 138 8.60 38.31 5.69
CA ARG A 138 9.16 37.09 6.26
C ARG A 138 9.50 37.27 7.74
N GLU A 139 10.12 38.39 8.12
CA GLU A 139 10.44 38.70 9.52
C GLU A 139 9.20 38.92 10.39
N LYS A 140 8.18 39.61 9.85
CA LYS A 140 6.89 39.77 10.54
C LYS A 140 6.18 38.42 10.71
N PHE A 141 6.35 37.48 9.77
CA PHE A 141 5.77 36.15 9.83
C PHE A 141 6.50 35.22 10.81
N THR A 142 7.84 35.23 10.82
CA THR A 142 8.64 34.46 11.78
C THR A 142 8.41 34.94 13.21
N ALA A 143 8.33 36.26 13.43
CA ALA A 143 8.00 36.83 14.74
C ALA A 143 6.58 36.47 15.21
N GLN A 144 5.60 36.42 14.30
CA GLN A 144 4.26 35.93 14.64
C GLN A 144 4.24 34.44 14.97
N MET A 145 5.03 33.63 14.26
CA MET A 145 5.12 32.19 14.50
C MET A 145 5.76 31.87 15.86
N GLU A 146 6.81 32.61 16.24
CA GLU A 146 7.47 32.44 17.54
C GLU A 146 6.55 32.85 18.70
N LYS A 147 5.80 33.94 18.54
CA LYS A 147 4.80 34.39 19.52
C LYS A 147 3.65 33.40 19.67
N ALA A 148 3.22 32.74 18.59
CA ALA A 148 2.23 31.67 18.63
C ALA A 148 2.79 30.41 19.32
N LEU A 149 4.06 30.07 19.09
CA LEU A 149 4.72 28.91 19.68
C LEU A 149 4.85 29.03 21.21
N GLN A 150 5.17 30.22 21.73
CA GLN A 150 5.17 30.47 23.18
C GLN A 150 3.78 30.30 23.81
N LYS A 151 2.72 30.65 23.06
CA LYS A 151 1.33 30.46 23.48
C LYS A 151 0.88 28.98 23.47
N THR A 152 1.54 28.12 22.68
CA THR A 152 1.26 26.67 22.65
C THR A 152 1.95 25.87 23.76
N LYS A 153 3.00 26.40 24.40
CA LYS A 153 3.66 25.76 25.55
C LYS A 153 2.79 25.77 26.82
N THR A 154 1.73 26.59 26.87
CA THR A 154 0.85 26.77 28.03
C THR A 154 -0.60 26.34 27.79
N ALA A 155 -0.94 25.74 26.65
CA ALA A 155 -2.31 25.40 26.29
C ALA A 155 -2.60 23.90 26.48
N ASP A 156 -3.47 23.58 27.45
CA ASP A 156 -3.95 22.24 27.81
C ASP A 156 -4.89 21.58 26.77
N THR A 157 -5.05 22.17 25.57
CA THR A 157 -6.04 21.70 24.59
C THR A 157 -5.35 21.33 23.28
N ALA A 158 -4.88 20.07 23.20
CA ALA A 158 -4.10 19.53 22.09
C ALA A 158 -4.80 19.57 20.72
N GLN A 159 -6.13 19.65 20.66
CA GLN A 159 -6.89 19.68 19.40
C GLN A 159 -6.82 21.05 18.70
N ASP A 160 -6.92 22.16 19.43
CA ASP A 160 -6.89 23.51 18.84
C ASP A 160 -5.51 23.90 18.32
N ALA A 161 -4.46 23.43 19.01
CA ALA A 161 -3.08 23.61 18.58
C ALA A 161 -2.79 22.88 17.25
N LEU A 162 -3.33 21.66 17.09
CA LEU A 162 -3.16 20.87 15.86
C LEU A 162 -3.90 21.50 14.67
N GLY A 163 -5.09 22.05 14.91
CA GLY A 163 -5.86 22.77 13.89
C GLY A 163 -5.14 24.02 13.39
N SER A 164 -4.61 24.82 14.32
CA SER A 164 -3.85 26.04 14.03
C SER A 164 -2.53 25.75 13.32
N LEU A 165 -1.83 24.68 13.69
CA LEU A 165 -0.59 24.26 13.04
C LEU A 165 -0.82 23.74 11.61
N LYS A 166 -1.90 22.99 11.37
CA LYS A 166 -2.29 22.55 10.02
C LYS A 166 -2.68 23.73 9.12
N GLN A 167 -3.36 24.73 9.67
CA GLN A 167 -3.67 25.96 8.93
C GLN A 167 -2.41 26.77 8.60
N MET A 168 -1.43 26.83 9.52
CA MET A 168 -0.14 27.46 9.24
C MET A 168 0.66 26.72 8.16
N LYS A 169 0.67 25.38 8.16
CA LYS A 169 1.33 24.57 7.11
C LYS A 169 0.75 24.87 5.72
N ARG A 170 -0.58 24.96 5.61
CA ARG A 170 -1.27 25.30 4.34
C ARG A 170 -0.94 26.72 3.87
N LYS A 171 -0.92 27.70 4.78
CA LYS A 171 -0.59 29.10 4.44
C LYS A 171 0.88 29.28 4.04
N SER A 172 1.80 28.57 4.70
CA SER A 172 3.23 28.61 4.36
C SER A 172 3.51 27.98 2.99
N GLN A 173 2.89 26.84 2.68
CA GLN A 173 3.02 26.19 1.36
C GLN A 173 2.45 27.06 0.22
N GLN A 174 1.37 27.81 0.46
CA GLN A 174 0.82 28.74 -0.53
C GLN A 174 1.68 29.99 -0.74
N ALA A 175 2.41 30.45 0.28
CA ALA A 175 3.14 31.72 0.21
C ALA A 175 4.57 31.59 -0.33
N PHE A 176 5.23 30.44 -0.19
CA PHE A 176 6.68 30.36 -0.41
C PHE A 176 7.20 29.26 -1.34
N GLY A 177 6.33 28.51 -2.04
CA GLY A 177 6.78 27.56 -3.09
C GLY A 177 7.88 26.64 -2.60
N GLY A 178 7.49 25.67 -1.76
CA GLY A 178 8.34 24.95 -0.82
C GLY A 178 9.75 24.61 -1.29
N ASP A 179 10.74 25.01 -0.47
CA ASP A 179 12.05 24.34 -0.46
C ASP A 179 12.95 24.62 0.76
N ALA A 180 12.45 25.18 1.89
CA ALA A 180 13.34 25.62 2.97
C ALA A 180 13.15 24.98 4.36
N ASP A 181 12.02 24.36 4.70
CA ASP A 181 11.78 23.91 6.09
C ASP A 181 10.99 22.59 6.21
N GLU A 182 11.08 21.68 5.23
CA GLU A 182 10.44 20.35 5.33
C GLU A 182 10.99 19.54 6.51
N GLU A 183 12.30 19.58 6.75
CA GLU A 183 12.96 18.69 7.71
C GLU A 183 12.61 18.98 9.19
N VAL A 184 12.39 20.25 9.55
CA VAL A 184 12.07 20.64 10.94
C VAL A 184 10.60 20.36 11.26
N VAL A 185 9.71 20.60 10.29
CA VAL A 185 8.27 20.35 10.43
C VAL A 185 7.98 18.85 10.41
N ASP A 186 8.70 18.07 9.62
CA ASP A 186 8.55 16.61 9.58
C ASP A 186 9.05 15.96 10.87
N LYS A 187 10.18 16.40 11.45
CA LYS A 187 10.65 15.88 12.76
C LYS A 187 9.64 16.13 13.88
N GLN A 188 9.01 17.30 13.90
CA GLN A 188 7.99 17.64 14.90
C GLN A 188 6.69 16.84 14.68
N PHE A 189 6.30 16.61 13.43
CA PHE A 189 5.16 15.78 13.09
C PHE A 189 5.37 14.31 13.46
N LEU A 190 6.54 13.74 13.15
CA LEU A 190 6.91 12.38 13.56
C LEU A 190 6.95 12.22 15.08
N ALA A 191 7.47 13.22 15.82
CA ALA A 191 7.50 13.17 17.28
C ALA A 191 6.09 13.18 17.89
N ALA A 192 5.17 13.96 17.30
CA ALA A 192 3.77 13.97 17.72
C ALA A 192 3.08 12.63 17.42
N ASP A 193 3.33 12.05 16.24
CA ASP A 193 2.79 10.75 15.83
C ASP A 193 3.29 9.60 16.72
N GLN A 194 4.60 9.58 17.05
CA GLN A 194 5.17 8.64 18.01
C GLN A 194 4.50 8.72 19.38
N LYS A 195 4.18 9.93 19.85
CA LYS A 195 3.50 10.14 21.13
C LYS A 195 2.05 9.64 21.11
N ILE A 196 1.36 9.77 19.97
CA ILE A 196 0.01 9.24 19.79
C ILE A 196 0.03 7.71 19.74
N LEU A 197 0.95 7.11 18.98
CA LEU A 197 1.14 5.67 18.91
C LEU A 197 1.51 5.07 20.26
N ALA A 198 2.32 5.76 21.06
CA ALA A 198 2.67 5.34 22.42
C ALA A 198 1.44 5.33 23.35
N LYS A 199 0.55 6.31 23.24
CA LYS A 199 -0.72 6.34 24.00
C LYS A 199 -1.68 5.23 23.56
N LEU A 200 -1.84 5.03 22.24
CA LEU A 200 -2.68 3.97 21.70
C LEU A 200 -2.21 2.58 22.14
N ARG A 201 -0.89 2.36 22.16
CA ARG A 201 -0.31 1.10 22.64
C ARG A 201 -0.49 0.91 24.16
N ALA A 202 -0.50 1.98 24.94
CA ALA A 202 -0.71 1.91 26.38
C ALA A 202 -2.15 1.50 26.75
N ASP A 203 -3.13 1.91 25.93
CA ASP A 203 -4.55 1.58 26.11
C ASP A 203 -4.97 0.28 25.40
N GLU A 204 -4.05 -0.37 24.66
CA GLU A 204 -4.33 -1.62 23.94
C GLU A 204 -4.28 -2.82 24.90
N LEU A 205 -5.45 -3.37 25.23
CA LEU A 205 -5.55 -4.65 25.91
C LEU A 205 -5.08 -5.76 24.96
N PRO A 206 -4.17 -6.65 25.39
CA PRO A 206 -3.72 -7.77 24.55
C PRO A 206 -4.92 -8.61 24.11
N ALA A 207 -5.14 -8.67 22.80
CA ALA A 207 -6.15 -9.54 22.22
C ALA A 207 -5.86 -10.99 22.64
N HIS A 208 -6.87 -11.67 23.15
CA HIS A 208 -6.73 -13.08 23.53
C HIS A 208 -6.51 -13.90 22.26
N THR A 209 -5.30 -14.39 22.09
CA THR A 209 -4.91 -15.28 21.00
C THR A 209 -5.27 -16.72 21.35
N ARG A 210 -5.29 -17.60 20.33
CA ARG A 210 -5.52 -19.03 20.54
C ARG A 210 -4.57 -19.63 21.57
N SER A 211 -3.30 -19.20 21.60
CA SER A 211 -2.30 -19.64 22.58
C SER A 211 -2.57 -19.13 23.99
N THR A 212 -3.04 -17.88 24.16
CA THR A 212 -3.39 -17.38 25.51
C THR A 212 -4.61 -18.09 26.07
N VAL A 213 -5.55 -18.51 25.22
CA VAL A 213 -6.72 -19.30 25.66
C VAL A 213 -6.32 -20.74 25.99
N LEU A 214 -5.47 -21.38 25.18
CA LEU A 214 -5.03 -22.77 25.44
C LEU A 214 -4.11 -22.89 26.66
N ASN A 215 -3.37 -21.84 27.00
CA ASN A 215 -2.48 -21.78 28.17
C ASN A 215 -3.11 -21.04 29.36
N ALA A 216 -4.40 -20.70 29.29
CA ALA A 216 -5.08 -20.03 30.39
C ALA A 216 -5.13 -20.94 31.62
N ALA A 217 -4.82 -20.39 32.80
CA ALA A 217 -4.87 -21.15 34.06
C ALA A 217 -6.27 -21.70 34.40
N SER A 218 -7.32 -21.17 33.76
CA SER A 218 -8.70 -21.62 33.91
C SER A 218 -9.08 -22.82 33.02
N THR A 219 -8.22 -23.23 32.09
CA THR A 219 -8.46 -24.37 31.19
C THR A 219 -7.47 -25.50 31.46
N ASP A 220 -7.94 -26.57 32.10
CA ASP A 220 -7.14 -27.79 32.30
C ASP A 220 -7.55 -28.89 31.29
N PHE A 221 -6.65 -29.17 30.35
CA PHE A 221 -6.83 -30.24 29.36
C PHE A 221 -6.21 -31.57 29.80
N SER A 222 -5.62 -31.65 31.01
CA SER A 222 -4.91 -32.83 31.49
C SER A 222 -5.78 -34.09 31.51
N VAL A 223 -7.07 -33.95 31.83
CA VAL A 223 -8.02 -35.08 31.84
C VAL A 223 -8.25 -35.62 30.43
N VAL A 224 -8.47 -34.73 29.45
CA VAL A 224 -8.71 -35.11 28.04
C VAL A 224 -7.44 -35.68 27.41
N LEU A 225 -6.28 -35.08 27.70
CA LEU A 225 -4.98 -35.56 27.20
C LEU A 225 -4.62 -36.94 27.78
N LYS A 226 -4.90 -37.17 29.08
CA LYS A 226 -4.74 -38.50 29.69
C LYS A 226 -5.65 -39.53 29.02
N LEU A 227 -6.93 -39.19 28.82
CA LEU A 227 -7.88 -40.08 28.16
C LEU A 227 -7.45 -40.41 26.73
N PHE A 228 -7.00 -39.42 25.95
CA PHE A 228 -6.50 -39.62 24.59
C PHE A 228 -5.24 -40.48 24.55
N ASN A 229 -4.30 -40.26 25.48
CA ASN A 229 -3.10 -41.07 25.57
C ASN A 229 -3.43 -42.54 25.88
N ASP A 230 -4.35 -42.78 26.82
CA ASP A 230 -4.71 -44.13 27.27
C ASP A 230 -5.59 -44.88 26.27
N LYS A 231 -6.51 -44.19 25.58
CA LYS A 231 -7.49 -44.83 24.68
C LYS A 231 -7.10 -44.83 23.21
N VAL A 232 -6.18 -43.96 22.79
CA VAL A 232 -5.82 -43.81 21.37
C VAL A 232 -4.34 -44.09 21.16
N LEU A 233 -3.44 -43.38 21.84
CA LEU A 233 -2.00 -43.49 21.57
C LEU A 233 -1.40 -44.82 22.03
N LYS A 234 -1.65 -45.25 23.28
CA LYS A 234 -1.11 -46.52 23.80
C LYS A 234 -1.58 -47.75 23.02
N PRO A 235 -2.87 -47.90 22.65
CA PRO A 235 -3.31 -49.01 21.81
C PRO A 235 -2.71 -48.99 20.41
N MET A 236 -2.59 -47.82 19.77
CA MET A 236 -1.96 -47.70 18.45
C MET A 236 -0.47 -48.10 18.49
N GLN A 237 0.26 -47.68 19.54
CA GLN A 237 1.65 -48.07 19.73
C GLN A 237 1.79 -49.56 20.05
N ALA A 238 0.87 -50.14 20.83
CA ALA A 238 0.84 -51.56 21.11
C ALA A 238 0.56 -52.41 19.85
N LEU A 239 -0.34 -51.95 18.96
CA LEU A 239 -0.55 -52.59 17.66
C LEU A 239 0.67 -52.47 16.74
N ALA A 240 1.38 -51.34 16.77
CA ALA A 240 2.59 -51.13 15.97
C ALA A 240 3.81 -51.92 16.49
N ALA A 241 3.82 -52.30 17.77
CA ALA A 241 4.92 -53.03 18.41
C ALA A 241 4.76 -54.56 18.38
N VAL A 242 3.67 -55.11 17.81
CA VAL A 242 3.55 -56.56 17.60
C VAL A 242 4.52 -56.97 16.47
N PRO A 243 5.55 -57.80 16.75
CA PRO A 243 6.38 -58.32 15.68
C PRO A 243 5.53 -59.20 14.79
N VAL A 244 5.42 -58.83 13.52
CA VAL A 244 4.83 -59.67 12.48
C VAL A 244 5.63 -60.97 12.45
N LYS A 245 5.06 -62.06 13.00
CA LYS A 245 5.53 -63.42 12.71
C LYS A 245 5.32 -63.62 11.21
N SER A 246 6.38 -63.45 10.44
CA SER A 246 6.40 -63.68 9.00
C SER A 246 6.20 -65.17 8.71
N SER A 247 4.95 -65.62 8.62
CA SER A 247 4.61 -66.87 7.93
C SER A 247 4.44 -66.57 6.44
N HIS A 248 5.53 -66.26 5.75
CA HIS A 248 5.57 -66.32 4.30
C HIS A 248 6.45 -67.51 3.88
N PRO A 249 5.95 -68.42 3.03
CA PRO A 249 6.79 -69.46 2.43
C PRO A 249 7.84 -68.81 1.53
N ALA A 250 9.06 -69.34 1.57
CA ALA A 250 10.21 -68.84 0.84
C ALA A 250 9.93 -68.73 -0.68
N PRO A 251 10.33 -67.64 -1.36
CA PRO A 251 10.25 -67.55 -2.80
C PRO A 251 11.27 -68.50 -3.47
N PRO A 252 10.96 -69.04 -4.66
CA PRO A 252 11.81 -70.00 -5.34
C PRO A 252 13.13 -69.36 -5.79
N VAL A 253 14.22 -70.08 -5.52
CA VAL A 253 15.57 -69.76 -6.01
C VAL A 253 15.64 -70.04 -7.51
N ALA A 254 16.04 -69.06 -8.29
CA ALA A 254 16.47 -69.23 -9.68
C ALA A 254 17.90 -68.67 -9.88
N PRO A 255 18.68 -69.23 -10.83
CA PRO A 255 20.13 -69.35 -10.69
C PRO A 255 20.93 -68.21 -11.34
N GLY A 256 22.00 -67.80 -10.64
CA GLY A 256 23.33 -67.50 -11.18
C GLY A 256 23.51 -66.45 -12.28
N SER A 257 24.17 -65.34 -11.96
CA SER A 257 25.31 -64.86 -12.75
C SER A 257 26.22 -64.00 -11.85
N GLY A 258 27.50 -64.35 -11.80
CA GLY A 258 28.42 -63.93 -10.74
C GLY A 258 29.08 -62.58 -10.91
N ARG A 259 29.77 -62.15 -9.84
CA ARG A 259 31.09 -61.51 -9.91
C ARG A 259 31.82 -61.63 -8.56
N LYS A 260 33.14 -61.75 -8.71
CA LYS A 260 34.24 -62.10 -7.77
C LYS A 260 34.36 -61.17 -6.53
N PRO A 261 35.07 -61.59 -5.46
CA PRO A 261 35.15 -60.88 -4.18
C PRO A 261 36.43 -60.03 -4.03
N ALA A 262 36.34 -58.99 -3.19
CA ALA A 262 37.40 -58.32 -2.41
C ALA A 262 36.80 -56.98 -1.89
N ALA A 263 37.00 -56.48 -0.68
CA ALA A 263 37.97 -56.75 0.35
C ALA A 263 37.38 -56.38 1.73
N ALA A 264 37.87 -57.06 2.77
CA ALA A 264 37.61 -56.75 4.16
C ALA A 264 38.57 -55.65 4.67
N ALA A 265 38.07 -54.76 5.53
CA ALA A 265 38.87 -53.97 6.47
C ALA A 265 37.97 -53.45 7.62
N PRO A 266 38.52 -53.21 8.82
CA PRO A 266 37.98 -53.79 10.05
C PRO A 266 37.25 -52.80 11.00
N ALA A 267 36.58 -53.39 11.99
CA ALA A 267 35.89 -52.74 13.09
C ALA A 267 36.82 -51.86 13.97
N PRO A 268 36.31 -50.77 14.56
CA PRO A 268 37.01 -50.08 15.63
C PRO A 268 36.87 -50.86 16.95
N ALA A 269 38.00 -51.28 17.50
CA ALA A 269 38.10 -51.75 18.86
C ALA A 269 37.94 -50.58 19.84
N GLY A 270 37.09 -50.76 20.85
CA GLY A 270 37.08 -49.90 22.02
C GLY A 270 38.21 -50.29 22.99
N VAL A 271 38.73 -49.27 23.67
CA VAL A 271 39.05 -49.24 25.11
C VAL A 271 38.78 -47.81 25.59
#